data_AF-A0A329W693-F1
#
_entry.id   AF-A0A329W693-F1
#
_cell.length_a   1.000
_cell.length_b   1.000
_cell.length_c   1.000
_cell.angle_alpha   90.00
_cell.angle_beta   90.00
_cell.angle_gamma   90.00
#
_symmetry.space_group_name_H-M   'P 1'
#
loop_
_entity.id
_entity.type
_entity.pdbx_description
1 polymer ?
#
loop_
_entity_poly.entity_id
_entity_poly.type
_entity_poly.pdbx_seq_one_letter_code
_entity_poly.pdbx_strand_id
1 'polypeptide(L)'
;MNDKPVRISGDWSKQDIFNGLHGRTPKGLGSPDLHHAHQMPGSAIHEVLPNVHRGNTALHPNKFNQGVTPAMRDADRKLHWWYRAREQGAEQIYPHLIYD
;
A
#
# COMPACT_ATOMS: atom_id res chain seq x y z
N MET A 1 9.96 -18.64 3.83
CA MET A 1 9.36 -18.20 2.55
C MET A 1 9.38 -16.69 2.56
N ASN A 2 10.17 -16.06 1.68
CA ASN A 2 10.21 -14.60 1.54
C ASN A 2 9.33 -14.24 0.34
N ASP A 3 8.02 -14.11 0.58
CA ASP A 3 7.14 -13.54 -0.43
C ASP A 3 7.62 -12.12 -0.76
N LYS A 4 7.82 -11.83 -2.03
CA LYS A 4 8.37 -10.53 -2.44
C LYS A 4 7.22 -9.53 -2.54
N PRO A 5 7.36 -8.31 -1.98
CA PRO A 5 6.35 -7.26 -2.17
C PRO A 5 6.06 -7.05 -3.66
N VAL A 6 4.78 -6.99 -4.01
CA VAL A 6 4.34 -6.68 -5.37
C VAL A 6 3.96 -5.20 -5.43
N ARG A 7 4.45 -4.51 -6.45
CA ARG A 7 4.16 -3.10 -6.71
C ARG A 7 3.41 -2.98 -8.02
N ILE A 8 2.44 -2.06 -8.08
CA ILE A 8 1.85 -1.68 -9.36
C ILE A 8 2.75 -0.63 -10.00
N SER A 9 3.22 -0.95 -11.20
CA SER A 9 4.00 -0.04 -12.04
C SER A 9 3.10 1.03 -12.66
N GLY A 10 3.65 2.21 -12.90
CA GLY A 10 3.00 3.31 -13.60
C GLY A 10 3.47 4.64 -13.07
N ASP A 11 3.31 5.68 -13.89
CA ASP A 11 3.72 7.02 -13.51
C ASP A 11 2.76 7.60 -12.47
N TRP A 12 3.32 8.23 -11.44
CA TRP A 12 2.54 8.95 -10.45
C TRP A 12 2.40 10.41 -10.85
N SER A 13 1.16 10.90 -10.88
CA SER A 13 0.94 12.34 -10.96
C SER A 13 1.39 13.03 -9.68
N LYS A 14 1.59 14.36 -9.73
CA LYS A 14 1.83 15.17 -8.50
C LYS A 14 0.73 14.96 -7.46
N GLN A 15 -0.52 14.81 -7.91
CA GLN A 15 -1.65 14.54 -7.01
C GLN A 15 -1.57 13.14 -6.37
N ASP A 16 -1.07 12.14 -7.09
CA ASP A 16 -0.86 10.80 -6.54
C ASP A 16 0.25 10.80 -5.48
N ILE A 17 1.34 11.53 -5.74
CA ILE A 17 2.42 11.72 -4.77
C ILE A 17 1.91 12.42 -3.52
N PHE A 18 1.15 13.51 -3.68
CA PHE A 18 0.49 14.20 -2.57
C PHE A 18 -0.45 13.28 -1.78
N ASN A 19 -1.25 12.46 -2.47
CA ASN A 19 -2.11 11.48 -1.82
C ASN A 19 -1.28 10.48 -0.99
N GLY A 20 -0.19 9.97 -1.56
CA GLY A 20 0.69 9.03 -0.88
C GLY A 20 1.33 9.62 0.38
N LEU A 21 1.76 10.88 0.35
CA LEU A 21 2.25 11.58 1.55
C LEU A 21 1.20 11.70 2.67
N HIS A 22 -0.08 11.67 2.34
CA HIS A 22 -1.17 11.60 3.32
C HIS A 22 -1.62 10.17 3.63
N GLY A 23 -0.82 9.17 3.26
CA GLY A 23 -1.08 7.77 3.48
C GLY A 23 -2.27 7.24 2.65
N ARG A 24 -2.58 7.88 1.52
CA ARG A 24 -3.71 7.53 0.65
C ARG A 24 -3.20 6.87 -0.62
N THR A 25 -4.02 5.99 -1.18
CA THR A 25 -3.70 5.31 -2.43
C THR A 25 -3.56 6.29 -3.60
N PRO A 26 -2.64 6.05 -4.54
CA PRO A 26 -2.60 6.78 -5.81
C PRO A 26 -3.85 6.46 -6.63
N LYS A 27 -4.56 7.50 -7.09
CA LYS A 27 -5.78 7.34 -7.90
C LYS A 27 -5.44 7.06 -9.36
N GLY A 28 -4.36 7.66 -9.87
CA GLY A 28 -3.87 7.44 -11.23
C GLY A 28 -3.52 5.98 -11.53
N LEU A 29 -3.19 5.20 -10.50
CA LEU A 29 -2.94 3.76 -10.61
C LEU A 29 -4.17 2.87 -10.40
N GLY A 30 -5.38 3.44 -10.49
CA GLY A 30 -6.63 2.68 -10.30
C GLY A 30 -6.98 2.41 -8.84
N SER A 31 -6.45 3.21 -7.90
CA SER A 31 -6.67 3.10 -6.45
C SER A 31 -6.37 1.71 -5.87
N PRO A 32 -5.12 1.23 -5.96
CA PRO A 32 -4.73 -0.09 -5.44
C PRO A 32 -5.13 -0.33 -3.98
N ASP A 33 -5.62 -1.53 -3.71
CA ASP A 33 -5.72 -2.06 -2.36
C ASP A 33 -4.34 -2.60 -1.90
N LEU A 34 -4.13 -2.70 -0.59
CA LEU A 34 -2.97 -3.36 -0.01
C LEU A 34 -3.36 -4.74 0.54
N HIS A 35 -2.79 -5.77 -0.05
CA HIS A 35 -2.96 -7.15 0.38
C HIS A 35 -1.78 -7.58 1.27
N HIS A 36 -2.07 -8.05 2.48
CA HIS A 36 -1.06 -8.51 3.44
C HIS A 36 -0.96 -10.03 3.32
N ALA A 37 0.18 -10.56 2.86
CA ALA A 37 0.32 -11.98 2.61
C ALA A 37 -0.01 -12.80 3.87
N HIS A 38 -0.98 -13.71 3.76
CA HIS A 38 -1.40 -14.62 4.83
C HIS A 38 -1.96 -13.97 6.11
N GLN A 39 -2.26 -12.67 6.09
CA GLN A 39 -2.77 -11.93 7.25
C GLN A 39 -1.89 -12.09 8.51
N MET A 40 -0.57 -12.10 8.35
CA MET A 40 0.40 -12.20 9.44
C MET A 40 1.09 -10.85 9.69
N PRO A 41 1.29 -10.42 10.94
CA PRO A 41 2.11 -9.24 11.23
C PRO A 41 3.52 -9.36 10.62
N GLY A 42 3.99 -8.31 9.96
CA GLY A 42 5.32 -8.30 9.31
C GLY A 42 5.40 -9.05 7.97
N SER A 43 4.28 -9.57 7.44
CA SER A 43 4.24 -10.14 6.08
C SER A 43 4.52 -9.08 5.02
N ALA A 44 4.96 -9.51 3.83
CA ALA A 44 5.04 -8.64 2.67
C ALA A 44 3.68 -8.01 2.33
N ILE A 45 3.73 -6.77 1.83
CA ILE A 45 2.56 -6.03 1.34
C ILE A 45 2.57 -6.07 -0.19
N HIS A 46 1.44 -6.43 -0.78
CA HIS A 46 1.22 -6.44 -2.22
C HIS A 46 0.22 -5.36 -2.60
N GLU A 47 0.59 -4.51 -3.56
CA GLU A 47 -0.32 -3.59 -4.22
C GLU A 47 -1.15 -4.38 -5.25
N VAL A 48 -2.48 -4.37 -5.11
CA VAL A 48 -3.38 -5.15 -5.95
C VAL A 48 -4.56 -4.29 -6.38
N LEU A 49 -4.96 -4.35 -7.65
CA LEU A 49 -6.12 -3.59 -8.11
C LEU A 49 -7.41 -4.08 -7.41
N PRO A 50 -8.33 -3.18 -7.04
CA PRO A 50 -9.55 -3.54 -6.31
C PRO A 50 -10.40 -4.65 -6.96
N ASN A 51 -10.49 -4.66 -8.29
CA ASN A 51 -11.25 -5.67 -9.05
C ASN A 51 -10.61 -7.06 -9.01
N VAL A 52 -9.31 -7.17 -8.70
CA VAL A 52 -8.58 -8.44 -8.54
C VAL A 52 -8.57 -8.88 -7.08
N HIS A 53 -8.62 -7.92 -6.15
CA HIS A 53 -8.52 -8.19 -4.72
C HIS A 53 -9.87 -8.52 -4.08
N ARG A 54 -10.90 -7.73 -4.33
CA ARG A 54 -12.17 -7.80 -3.58
C ARG A 54 -12.97 -9.03 -3.98
N GLY A 55 -13.33 -9.86 -2.99
CA GLY A 55 -14.06 -11.11 -3.21
C GLY A 55 -13.20 -12.28 -3.71
N ASN A 56 -11.90 -12.07 -3.96
CA ASN A 56 -11.01 -13.13 -4.42
C ASN A 56 -10.49 -13.96 -3.24
N THR A 57 -11.14 -15.07 -2.96
CA THR A 57 -10.77 -15.98 -1.87
C THR A 57 -9.42 -16.68 -2.08
N ALA A 58 -8.92 -16.78 -3.32
CA ALA A 58 -7.61 -17.38 -3.59
C ALA A 58 -6.46 -16.53 -3.02
N LEU A 59 -6.66 -15.23 -2.86
CA LEU A 59 -5.69 -14.34 -2.20
C LEU A 59 -5.76 -14.46 -0.66
N HIS A 60 -6.84 -15.00 -0.11
CA HIS A 60 -7.04 -15.15 1.33
C HIS A 60 -7.17 -16.63 1.71
N PRO A 61 -6.12 -17.46 1.52
CA PRO A 61 -6.19 -18.89 1.79
C PRO A 61 -6.33 -19.22 3.28
N ASN A 62 -5.90 -18.30 4.16
CA ASN A 62 -6.10 -18.45 5.58
C ASN A 62 -7.50 -17.95 5.96
N LYS A 63 -8.34 -18.86 6.45
CA LYS A 63 -9.70 -18.54 6.88
C LYS A 63 -9.73 -17.63 8.12
N PHE A 64 -8.70 -17.71 8.96
CA PHE A 64 -8.64 -16.98 10.22
C PHE A 64 -7.57 -15.91 10.18
N ASN A 65 -7.94 -14.69 10.58
CA ASN A 65 -7.01 -13.59 10.79
C ASN A 65 -6.04 -13.94 11.93
N GLN A 66 -4.73 -13.87 11.69
CA GLN A 66 -3.68 -14.24 12.63
C GLN A 66 -3.26 -13.08 13.55
N GLY A 67 -4.23 -12.24 13.95
CA GLY A 67 -4.01 -11.12 14.87
C GLY A 67 -3.77 -9.76 14.22
N VAL A 68 -3.94 -9.61 12.91
CA VAL A 68 -3.85 -8.29 12.24
C VAL A 68 -5.12 -7.47 12.51
N THR A 69 -4.99 -6.40 13.29
CA THR A 69 -6.13 -5.54 13.64
C THR A 69 -6.43 -4.49 12.54
N PRO A 70 -7.64 -3.90 12.50
CA PRO A 70 -7.93 -2.78 11.60
C PRO A 70 -6.97 -1.60 11.79
N ALA A 71 -6.57 -1.30 13.03
CA ALA A 71 -5.62 -0.23 13.34
C ALA A 71 -4.24 -0.51 12.75
N MET A 72 -3.76 -1.76 12.83
CA MET A 72 -2.50 -2.17 12.19
C MET A 72 -2.57 -2.00 10.68
N ARG A 73 -3.66 -2.45 10.02
CA ARG A 73 -3.83 -2.27 8.58
C ARG A 73 -3.84 -0.81 8.16
N ASP A 74 -4.45 0.07 8.94
CA ASP A 74 -4.47 1.50 8.63
C ASP A 74 -3.08 2.13 8.81
N ALA A 75 -2.35 1.76 9.87
CA ALA A 75 -0.98 2.20 10.08
C ALA A 75 -0.05 1.73 8.96
N ASP A 76 -0.08 0.44 8.62
CA ASP A 76 0.71 -0.16 7.55
C ASP A 76 0.37 0.50 6.20
N ARG A 77 -0.92 0.73 5.92
CA ARG A 77 -1.37 1.43 4.71
C ARG A 77 -0.83 2.85 4.62
N LYS A 78 -0.91 3.61 5.71
CA LYS A 78 -0.43 5.00 5.74
C LYS A 78 1.07 5.05 5.53
N LEU A 79 1.82 4.21 6.25
CA LEU A 79 3.27 4.14 6.17
C LEU A 79 3.74 3.69 4.78
N HIS A 80 3.11 2.65 4.23
CA HIS A 80 3.41 2.13 2.88
C HIS A 80 3.25 3.22 1.82
N TRP A 81 2.11 3.92 1.80
CA TRP A 81 1.87 4.93 0.79
C TRP A 81 2.75 6.17 0.96
N TRP A 82 3.11 6.52 2.21
CA TRP A 82 4.03 7.62 2.48
C TRP A 82 5.43 7.32 1.92
N TYR A 83 5.99 6.14 2.22
CA TYR A 83 7.28 5.73 1.62
C TYR A 83 7.21 5.63 0.10
N ARG A 84 6.09 5.12 -0.44
CA ARG A 84 5.91 5.04 -1.89
C ARG A 84 5.91 6.40 -2.56
N ALA A 85 5.28 7.42 -1.97
CA ALA A 85 5.34 8.78 -2.51
C ALA A 85 6.79 9.29 -2.57
N ARG A 86 7.60 9.03 -1.54
CA ARG A 86 9.03 9.39 -1.48
C ARG A 86 9.85 8.72 -2.58
N GLU A 87 9.64 7.42 -2.79
CA GLU A 87 10.25 6.70 -3.92
C GLU A 87 9.90 7.31 -5.30
N GLN A 88 8.79 8.05 -5.40
CA GLN A 88 8.38 8.76 -6.61
C GLN A 88 8.87 10.22 -6.67
N GLY A 89 9.76 10.64 -5.77
CA GLY A 89 10.36 11.98 -5.77
C GLY A 89 9.56 13.02 -4.98
N ALA A 90 8.87 12.61 -3.92
CA ALA A 90 8.15 13.54 -3.06
C ALA A 90 9.06 14.62 -2.45
N GLU A 91 10.31 14.29 -2.13
CA GLU A 91 11.30 15.21 -1.56
C GLU A 91 11.54 16.42 -2.46
N GLN A 92 11.55 16.23 -3.77
CA GLN A 92 11.79 17.30 -4.74
C GLN A 92 10.52 18.12 -5.00
N ILE A 93 9.35 17.48 -4.96
CA ILE A 93 8.07 18.11 -5.35
C ILE A 93 7.41 18.80 -4.14
N TYR A 94 7.49 18.19 -2.96
CA TYR A 94 6.83 18.62 -1.73
C TYR A 94 7.78 18.57 -0.51
N PRO A 95 8.95 19.25 -0.54
CA PRO A 95 9.95 19.16 0.53
C PRO A 95 9.39 19.54 1.91
N HIS A 96 8.41 20.44 1.96
CA HIS A 96 7.78 20.93 3.20
C HIS A 96 6.76 19.97 3.81
N LEU A 97 6.45 18.85 3.14
CA LEU A 97 5.50 17.83 3.62
C LEU A 97 6.22 16.56 4.11
N ILE A 98 7.55 16.50 4.00
CA ILE A 98 8.36 15.41 4.52
C ILE A 98 8.78 15.75 5.95
N TYR A 99 8.53 14.85 6.88
CA TYR A 99 8.94 14.95 8.28
C TYR A 99 9.70 13.69 8.67
N ASP A 100 10.70 13.86 9.55
CA ASP A 100 11.51 12.79 10.14
C ASP A 100 10.92 12.32 11.48
#